data_AF-A0A959T9F2-F1
#
_entry.id   AF-A0A959T9F2-F1
#
_cell.length_a   1.000
_cell.length_b   1.000
_cell.length_c   1.000
_cell.angle_alpha   90.00
_cell.angle_beta   90.00
_cell.angle_gamma   90.00
#
_symmetry.space_group_name_H-M   'P 1'
#
loop_
_entity.id
_entity.type
_entity.pdbx_description
1 polymer ?
#
loop_
_entity_poly.entity_id
_entity_poly.type
_entity_poly.pdbx_seq_one_letter_code
_entity_poly.pdbx_strand_id
1 'polypeptide(L)' 'MSKTLDAFRKVVKDVRGGTFKPLYLLHGDEGYFIDRIGEEIEAHALQEHERDFNLTVLYGKDSD' A
#
# COMPACT_ATOMS: atom_id res chain seq x y z
N MET A 1 -14.58 13.22 -3.91
CA MET A 1 -13.40 13.59 -4.72
C MET A 1 -12.30 14.29 -3.90
N SER A 2 -12.48 15.50 -3.32
CA SER A 2 -11.39 16.18 -2.57
C SER A 2 -10.81 15.35 -1.41
N LYS A 3 -11.67 14.81 -0.53
CA LYS A 3 -11.22 14.04 0.64
C LYS A 3 -10.43 12.78 0.27
N THR A 4 -10.83 12.08 -0.80
CA THR A 4 -10.14 10.88 -1.30
C THR A 4 -8.73 11.22 -1.77
N LEU A 5 -8.60 12.28 -2.56
CA LEU A 5 -7.31 12.74 -3.07
C LEU A 5 -6.37 13.19 -1.95
N ASP A 6 -6.91 13.89 -0.95
CA ASP A 6 -6.14 14.35 0.21
C ASP A 6 -5.67 13.16 1.07
N ALA A 7 -6.53 12.17 1.31
CA ALA A 7 -6.18 10.94 2.02
C ALA A 7 -5.10 10.15 1.27
N PHE A 8 -5.27 9.95 -0.04
CA PHE A 8 -4.28 9.30 -0.90
C PHE A 8 -2.92 9.99 -0.82
N ARG A 9 -2.89 11.31 -1.04
CA ARG A 9 -1.65 12.11 -0.99
C ARG A 9 -0.98 12.02 0.37
N LYS A 10 -1.75 12.01 1.45
CA LYS A 10 -1.22 11.86 2.80
C LYS A 10 -0.54 10.50 2.97
N VAL A 11 -1.19 9.40 2.59
CA VAL A 11 -0.61 8.05 2.72
C VAL A 11 0.67 7.92 1.89
N VAL A 12 0.65 8.35 0.63
CA VAL A 12 1.83 8.30 -0.24
C VAL A 12 2.99 9.13 0.32
N LYS A 13 2.70 10.33 0.86
CA LYS A 13 3.71 11.17 1.51
C LYS A 13 4.34 10.48 2.72
N ASP A 14 3.53 9.88 3.59
CA ASP A 14 4.00 9.20 4.80
C ASP A 14 4.87 7.98 4.42
N VAL A 15 4.42 7.16 3.46
CA VAL A 15 5.13 5.98 2.95
C VAL A 15 6.48 6.35 2.34
N ARG A 16 6.54 7.35 1.45
CA ARG A 16 7.80 7.84 0.86
C ARG A 16 8.75 8.44 1.89
N GLY A 17 8.22 8.93 3.02
CA GLY A 17 8.99 9.39 4.16
C GLY A 17 9.42 8.29 5.13
N GLY A 18 9.19 7.01 4.79
CA GLY A 18 9.50 5.87 5.66
C GLY A 18 8.60 5.74 6.90
N THR A 19 7.51 6.50 6.96
CA THR A 19 6.58 6.50 8.09
C THR A 19 5.42 5.54 7.81
N PHE A 20 5.63 4.27 8.17
CA PHE A 20 4.63 3.23 7.96
C PHE A 20 3.67 3.07 9.14
N LYS A 21 2.42 2.74 8.83
CA LYS A 21 1.46 2.21 9.79
C LYS A 21 1.53 0.68 9.77
N PRO A 22 1.29 0.01 10.90
CA PRO A 22 1.33 -1.45 10.97
C PRO A 22 0.18 -2.11 10.18
N LEU A 23 -0.89 -1.36 9.86
CA LEU A 23 -2.04 -1.86 9.12
C LEU A 23 -2.62 -0.74 8.25
N TYR A 24 -2.96 -1.09 7.01
CA TYR A 24 -3.69 -0.25 6.08
C TYR A 24 -4.93 -1.01 5.61
N LEU A 25 -6.10 -0.38 5.68
CA LEU A 25 -7.33 -0.86 5.04
C LEU A 25 -7.60 0.02 3.83
N LEU A 26 -7.35 -0.51 2.64
CA LEU A 26 -7.57 0.19 1.37
C LEU A 26 -8.88 -0.30 0.76
N HIS A 27 -9.83 0.61 0.59
CA HIS A 27 -11.14 0.28 0.02
C HIS A 27 -11.73 1.51 -0.68
N GLY A 28 -12.66 1.28 -1.59
CA GLY A 28 -13.38 2.31 -2.32
C GLY A 28 -13.60 1.95 -3.77
N ASP A 29 -14.35 2.79 -4.47
CA ASP A 29 -14.75 2.55 -5.87
C ASP A 29 -13.63 2.87 -6.87
N GLU A 30 -12.61 3.63 -6.44
CA GLU A 30 -11.48 4.07 -7.28
C GLU A 30 -10.25 3.15 -7.11
N GLY A 31 -10.24 2.03 -7.83
CA GLY A 31 -9.17 1.00 -7.74
C GLY A 31 -7.75 1.53 -7.97
N TYR A 32 -7.59 2.55 -8.82
CA TYR A 32 -6.30 3.20 -9.09
C TYR A 32 -5.57 3.63 -7.81
N PHE A 33 -6.27 4.20 -6.83
CA PHE A 33 -5.62 4.63 -5.58
C PHE A 33 -5.21 3.46 -4.70
N ILE A 34 -5.96 2.36 -4.73
CA ILE A 34 -5.66 1.15 -3.97
C ILE A 34 -4.37 0.55 -4.52
N ASP A 35 -4.31 0.33 -5.83
CA ASP A 35 -3.15 -0.24 -6.51
C ASP A 35 -1.90 0.63 -6.29
N ARG A 36 -2.03 1.96 -6.49
CA ARG A 36 -0.91 2.89 -6.29
C ARG A 36 -0.41 2.94 -4.86
N ILE A 37 -1.28 2.88 -3.85
CA ILE A 37 -0.82 2.84 -2.46
C ILE A 37 -0.09 1.53 -2.17
N GLY A 38 -0.61 0.39 -2.65
CA GLY A 38 0.06 -0.91 -2.52
C GLY A 38 1.46 -0.90 -3.12
N GLU A 39 1.60 -0.45 -4.36
CA GLU A 39 2.89 -0.30 -5.05
C GLU A 39 3.87 0.59 -4.26
N GLU A 40 3.42 1.74 -3.76
CA GLU A 40 4.28 2.64 -2.99
C GLU A 40 4.73 2.01 -1.67
N ILE A 41 3.86 1.26 -0.99
CA ILE A 41 4.22 0.54 0.24
C ILE A 41 5.27 -0.52 -0.07
N GLU A 42 5.06 -1.39 -1.07
CA GLU A 42 6.02 -2.43 -1.45
C GLU A 42 7.36 -1.84 -1.93
N ALA A 43 7.32 -0.70 -2.61
CA ALA A 43 8.51 0.01 -3.09
C ALA A 43 9.40 0.58 -1.97
N HIS A 44 8.80 1.01 -0.86
CA HIS A 44 9.52 1.75 0.19
C HIS A 44 9.64 0.98 1.51
N ALA A 45 8.81 -0.04 1.75
CA ALA A 45 8.85 -0.82 3.00
C ALA A 45 9.96 -1.86 3.02
N LEU A 46 10.34 -2.39 1.85
CA LEU A 46 11.33 -3.46 1.71
C LEU A 46 12.31 -3.12 0.59
N GLN A 47 13.59 -3.42 0.81
CA GLN A 47 14.57 -3.43 -0.26
C GLN A 47 14.29 -4.59 -1.22
N GLU A 48 14.72 -4.47 -2.48
CA GLU A 48 14.43 -5.46 -3.51
C GLU A 48 14.82 -6.89 -3.11
N HIS A 49 15.99 -7.06 -2.49
CA HIS A 49 16.49 -8.36 -2.04
C HIS A 49 15.76 -8.92 -0.79
N GLU A 50 14.99 -8.10 -0.07
CA GLU A 50 14.23 -8.54 1.10
C GLU A 50 12.86 -9.10 0.73
N ARG A 51 12.36 -8.78 -0.47
CA ARG A 51 10.98 -9.11 -0.88
C ARG A 51 10.72 -10.61 -0.92
N ASP A 52 11.69 -11.40 -1.39
CA ASP A 52 11.55 -12.86 -1.50
C ASP A 52 11.29 -13.55 -0.15
N PHE A 53 11.71 -12.92 0.95
CA PHE A 53 11.58 -13.48 2.30
C PHE A 53 10.57 -12.75 3.17
N ASN A 54 10.42 -11.43 2.98
CA ASN A 54 9.66 -10.56 3.87
C ASN A 54 8.37 -10.01 3.26
N LEU A 55 8.04 -10.34 2.00
CA LEU A 55 6.76 -10.02 1.38
C LEU A 55 5.95 -11.30 1.16
N THR A 56 4.67 -11.27 1.51
CA THR A 56 3.71 -12.31 1.18
C THR A 56 2.46 -11.67 0.62
N VAL A 57 2.09 -12.05 -0.59
CA VAL A 57 0.87 -11.59 -1.26
C VAL A 57 -0.13 -12.74 -1.28
N LEU A 58 -1.34 -12.48 -0.77
CA LEU A 58 -2.42 -13.46 -0.70
C LEU A 58 -3.64 -12.90 -1.41
N TYR A 59 -4.29 -13.72 -2.23
CA TYR A 59 -5.58 -13.39 -2.83
C TYR A 59 -6.65 -14.08 -1.99
N GLY A 60 -7.58 -13.33 -1.41
CA GLY A 60 -8.55 -13.89 -0.45
C GLY A 60 -9.44 -15.02 -0.98
N LYS A 61 -9.50 -15.22 -2.30
CA LYS A 61 -10.18 -16.37 -2.91
C LYS A 61 -9.34 -17.66 -2.87
N ASP A 62 -8.02 -17.51 -2.88
CA ASP A 62 -7.04 -18.59 -2.88
C ASP A 62 -6.50 -18.89 -1.47
N SER A 63 -6.97 -18.13 -0.47
CA SER A 63 -6.72 -18.34 0.95
C SER A 63 -7.84 -19.19 1.55
N ASP A 64 -7.54 -20.45 1.85
CA ASP A 64 -8.42 -21.41 2.54
C ASP A 64 -8.64 -21.04 4.02
#